data_AF-A0A3D1JK63-F1
#
_entry.id   AF-A0A3D1JK63-F1
#
_cell.length_a   1.000
_cell.length_b   1.000
_cell.length_c   1.000
_cell.angle_alpha   90.00
_cell.angle_beta   90.00
_cell.angle_gamma   90.00
#
_symmetry.space_group_name_H-M   'P 1'
#
loop_
_entity.id
_entity.type
_entity.pdbx_description
1 polymer ?
#
loop_
_entity_poly.entity_id
_entity_poly.type
_entity_poly.pdbx_seq_one_letter_code
_entity_poly.pdbx_strand_id
1 'polypeptide(L)'
;MEAHLLDRTGGKDLIPPLYYARLVRIGGVMHLAGRERAGRGNTKASTRPVGQSWLCALDRADALPLLERVRVDRASGFSPEDDSDECDPYGPLDYR
;
A
#
# COMPACT_ATOMS: atom_id res chain seq x y z
N MET A 1 0.77 14.98 0.28
CA MET A 1 0.55 14.55 -1.11
C MET A 1 -0.01 13.14 -1.05
N GLU A 2 -1.08 12.90 -1.81
CA GLU A 2 -1.84 11.65 -1.80
C GLU A 2 -1.97 11.15 -3.23
N ALA A 3 -1.96 9.84 -3.42
CA ALA A 3 -2.22 9.20 -4.72
C ALA A 3 -3.50 8.36 -4.62
N HIS A 4 -4.39 8.58 -5.57
CA HIS A 4 -5.70 7.94 -5.66
C HIS A 4 -5.79 7.12 -6.94
N LEU A 5 -6.25 5.88 -6.83
CA LEU A 5 -6.60 5.06 -7.99
C LEU A 5 -8.11 5.11 -8.15
N LEU A 6 -8.57 5.94 -9.08
CA LEU A 6 -9.99 6.21 -9.30
C LEU A 6 -10.58 5.27 -10.35
N ASP A 7 -11.90 5.12 -10.31
CA ASP A 7 -12.66 4.49 -11.39
C ASP A 7 -12.59 5.30 -12.69
N ARG A 8 -13.13 4.73 -13.78
CA ARG A 8 -13.12 5.38 -15.10
C ARG A 8 -13.82 6.73 -15.13
N THR A 9 -14.76 6.96 -14.23
CA THR A 9 -15.50 8.22 -14.09
C THR A 9 -14.82 9.23 -13.17
N GLY A 10 -13.73 8.83 -12.50
CA GLY A 10 -13.00 9.65 -11.54
C GLY A 10 -13.73 9.87 -10.21
N GLY A 11 -14.81 9.12 -9.94
CA GLY A 11 -15.73 9.41 -8.83
C GLY A 11 -15.47 8.61 -7.57
N LYS A 12 -14.83 7.44 -7.68
CA LYS A 12 -14.63 6.52 -6.56
C LYS A 12 -13.23 5.93 -6.56
N ASP A 13 -12.61 5.89 -5.38
CA ASP A 13 -11.39 5.13 -5.12
C ASP A 13 -11.64 3.61 -5.29
N LEU A 14 -10.84 2.97 -6.15
CA LEU A 14 -10.87 1.52 -6.39
C LEU A 14 -10.15 0.75 -5.28
N ILE A 15 -9.11 1.36 -4.71
CA ILE A 15 -8.34 0.86 -3.57
C ILE A 15 -8.06 2.03 -2.61
N PRO A 16 -7.75 1.79 -1.33
CA PRO A 16 -7.45 2.86 -0.40
C PRO A 16 -6.29 3.73 -0.90
N PRO A 17 -6.31 5.05 -0.65
CA PRO A 17 -5.30 5.96 -1.16
C PRO A 17 -3.92 5.73 -0.51
N LEU A 18 -2.87 6.07 -1.26
CA LEU A 18 -1.51 6.15 -0.74
C LEU A 18 -1.24 7.55 -0.17
N TYR A 19 -1.11 7.61 1.15
CA TYR A 19 -0.68 8.81 1.86
C TYR A 19 0.84 9.00 1.78
N TYR A 20 1.28 10.26 1.79
CA TYR A 20 2.70 10.63 1.68
C TYR A 20 3.38 10.03 0.43
N ALA A 21 2.61 9.89 -0.65
CA ALA A 21 3.08 9.27 -1.88
C ALA A 21 4.27 10.04 -2.47
N ARG A 22 5.29 9.28 -2.88
CA ARG A 22 6.44 9.73 -3.66
C ARG A 22 6.42 9.00 -5.00
N LEU A 23 6.81 9.70 -6.06
CA LEU A 23 6.82 9.16 -7.41
C LEU A 23 8.25 9.04 -7.94
N VAL A 24 8.53 7.95 -8.66
CA VAL A 24 9.76 7.76 -9.41
C VAL A 24 9.45 7.02 -10.71
N ARG A 25 10.20 7.31 -11.78
CA ARG A 25 10.06 6.62 -13.06
C ARG A 25 11.19 5.61 -13.24
N ILE A 26 10.86 4.37 -13.55
CA ILE A 26 11.80 3.25 -13.71
C ILE A 26 11.47 2.55 -15.03
N GLY A 27 12.33 2.72 -16.05
CA GLY A 27 12.24 1.96 -17.29
C GLY A 27 10.85 1.99 -17.98
N GLY A 28 10.23 3.17 -18.08
CA GLY A 28 8.88 3.31 -18.68
C GLY A 28 7.72 3.19 -17.69
N VAL A 29 7.94 2.58 -16.53
CA VAL A 29 6.93 2.40 -15.47
C VAL A 29 7.03 3.52 -14.44
N MET A 30 5.89 3.98 -13.95
CA MET A 30 5.79 4.91 -12.83
C MET A 30 5.59 4.13 -11.53
N HIS A 31 6.48 4.33 -10.57
CA HIS A 31 6.41 3.72 -9.25
C HIS A 31 5.97 4.78 -8.23
N LEU A 32 4.86 4.52 -7.57
CA LEU A 32 4.29 5.34 -6.50
C LEU A 32 4.50 4.60 -5.19
N ALA A 33 5.22 5.18 -4.22
CA ALA A 33 5.45 4.58 -2.92
C ALA A 33 4.93 5.50 -1.80
N GLY A 34 4.20 4.94 -0.84
CA GLY A 34 3.59 5.70 0.25
C GLY A 34 3.13 4.81 1.38
N ARG A 35 2.12 5.27 2.12
CA ARG A 35 1.48 4.52 3.20
C ARG A 35 0.01 4.34 2.94
N GLU A 36 -0.48 3.11 3.07
CA GLU A 36 -1.90 2.77 3.01
C GLU A 36 -2.40 2.49 4.43
N ARG A 37 -3.66 2.80 4.73
CA ARG A 37 -4.30 2.37 5.98
C ARG A 37 -4.82 0.94 5.81
N ALA A 38 -4.03 -0.05 6.23
CA ALA A 38 -4.45 -1.44 6.22
C ALA A 38 -5.23 -1.79 7.49
N GLY A 39 -6.36 -2.46 7.30
CA GLY A 39 -7.24 -2.91 8.38
C GLY A 39 -8.59 -3.31 7.80
N ARG A 40 -9.37 -4.08 8.56
CA ARG A 40 -10.73 -4.40 8.14
C ARG A 40 -11.57 -3.13 8.30
N GLY A 41 -12.44 -2.81 7.33
CA GLY A 41 -13.24 -1.58 7.33
C GLY A 41 -14.40 -1.55 8.33
N ASN A 42 -14.49 -2.53 9.23
CA ASN A 42 -15.52 -2.61 10.28
C ASN A 42 -15.09 -1.82 11.52
N THR A 43 -16.07 -1.20 12.18
CA THR A 43 -15.96 -0.14 13.20
C THR A 43 -15.12 -0.49 14.45
N LYS A 44 -14.65 -1.73 14.57
CA LYS A 44 -13.86 -2.23 15.71
C LYS A 44 -12.43 -2.62 15.35
N ALA A 45 -12.06 -2.63 14.06
CA ALA A 45 -10.72 -2.99 13.65
C ALA A 45 -9.83 -1.75 13.61
N SER A 46 -8.71 -1.80 14.32
CA SER A 46 -7.69 -0.75 14.26
C SER A 46 -7.03 -0.76 12.88
N THR A 47 -7.03 0.38 12.19
CA THR A 47 -6.28 0.53 10.93
C THR A 47 -4.86 0.94 11.23
N ARG A 48 -3.88 0.20 10.72
CA ARG A 48 -2.46 0.55 10.84
C ARG A 48 -1.90 1.08 9.52
N PRO A 49 -1.04 2.12 9.54
CA PRO A 49 -0.35 2.56 8.35
C PRO A 49 0.70 1.53 7.93
N VAL A 50 0.56 0.97 6.74
CA VAL A 50 1.53 0.04 6.14
C VAL A 50 2.20 0.67 4.95
N GLY A 51 3.50 0.38 4.76
CA GLY A 51 4.20 0.76 3.55
C GLY A 51 3.61 0.04 2.35
N GLN A 52 3.24 0.80 1.32
CA GLN A 52 2.66 0.26 0.09
C GLN A 52 3.23 0.96 -1.12
N SER A 53 3.22 0.25 -2.25
CA SER A 53 3.67 0.84 -3.50
C SER A 53 2.93 0.30 -4.72
N TRP A 54 2.66 1.17 -5.68
CA TRP A 54 1.96 0.87 -6.92
C TRP A 54 2.89 1.02 -8.11
N LEU A 55 2.85 0.05 -9.01
CA LEU A 55 3.53 0.11 -10.31
C LEU A 55 2.48 0.40 -11.38
N CYS A 56 2.64 1.53 -12.05
CA CYS A 56 1.75 2.01 -13.11
C CYS A 56 2.51 1.99 -14.43
N ALA A 57 2.13 1.06 -15.32
CA ALA A 57 2.68 0.97 -16.67
C ALA A 57 1.59 1.27 -17.70
N LEU A 58 1.95 2.01 -18.75
CA LEU A 58 1.04 2.26 -19.87
C LEU A 58 1.08 1.10 -20.88
N ASP A 59 2.28 0.57 -21.13
CA ASP A 59 2.49 -0.65 -21.89
C ASP A 59 2.71 -1.83 -20.94
N ARG A 60 2.06 -2.94 -21.23
CA ARG A 60 2.29 -4.22 -20.53
C ARG A 60 3.73 -4.69 -20.70
N ALA A 61 4.35 -4.44 -21.85
CA ALA A 61 5.73 -4.86 -22.13
C ALA A 61 6.74 -4.23 -21.16
N ASP A 62 6.52 -2.97 -20.77
CA ASP A 62 7.38 -2.25 -19.82
C ASP A 62 7.28 -2.82 -18.39
N ALA A 63 6.12 -3.39 -18.02
CA ALA A 63 5.89 -3.94 -16.68
C ALA A 63 6.51 -5.32 -16.47
N LEU A 64 6.63 -6.14 -17.53
CA LEU A 64 7.05 -7.54 -17.42
C LEU A 64 8.42 -7.71 -16.73
N PRO A 65 9.48 -6.97 -17.09
CA PRO A 65 10.78 -7.12 -16.46
C PRO A 65 10.80 -6.70 -14.98
N LEU A 66 9.86 -5.83 -14.57
CA LEU A 66 9.73 -5.43 -13.17
C LEU A 66 8.98 -6.50 -12.37
N LEU A 67 7.93 -7.10 -12.94
CA LEU A 67 7.18 -8.18 -12.30
C LEU A 67 8.06 -9.41 -12.04
N GLU A 68 9.00 -9.72 -12.93
CA GLU A 68 9.99 -10.79 -12.72
C GLU A 68 10.88 -10.57 -11.49
N ARG A 69 11.02 -9.31 -11.05
CA ARG A 69 11.80 -8.94 -9.86
C ARG A 69 10.95 -8.86 -8.60
N VAL A 70 9.62 -8.98 -8.72
CA VAL A 70 8.71 -8.94 -7.58
C VAL A 70 8.74 -10.29 -6.89
N ARG A 71 9.12 -10.28 -5.61
CA ARG A 71 8.98 -11.42 -4.73
C ARG A 71 7.58 -11.40 -4.11
N VAL A 72 6.86 -12.51 -4.24
CA VAL A 72 5.55 -12.69 -3.59
C VAL A 72 5.78 -13.41 -2.28
N ASP A 73 5.61 -12.68 -1.18
CA ASP A 73 5.59 -13.26 0.17
C ASP A 73 4.15 -13.32 0.68
N ARG A 74 3.83 -14.37 1.42
CA ARG A 74 2.51 -14.48 2.07
C ARG A 74 2.44 -13.46 3.20
N ALA A 75 1.44 -12.58 3.13
CA ALA A 75 1.20 -11.63 4.21
C ALA A 75 0.68 -12.36 5.47
N SER A 76 1.30 -12.09 6.62
CA SER A 76 0.87 -12.53 7.96
C SER A 76 0.32 -11.33 8.75
N GLY A 77 -0.26 -11.55 9.93
CA GLY A 77 -0.76 -10.44 10.75
C GLY A 77 -2.19 -9.99 10.40
N PHE A 78 -3.01 -10.91 9.88
CA PHE A 78 -4.42 -10.67 9.51
C PHE A 78 -5.37 -11.73 10.13
N SER A 79 -4.84 -12.58 11.01
CA SER A 79 -5.62 -13.54 11.79
C SER A 79 -6.34 -12.80 12.91
N PRO A 80 -7.49 -13.30 13.40
CA PRO A 80 -8.19 -12.69 14.55
C PRO A 80 -7.30 -12.53 15.80
N GLU A 81 -6.26 -13.35 15.93
CA GLU A 81 -5.32 -13.32 17.06
C GLU A 81 -4.23 -12.24 16.92
N ASP A 82 -4.11 -11.64 15.72
CA ASP A 82 -3.20 -10.52 15.44
C ASP A 82 -3.85 -9.16 15.74
N ASP A 83 -5.17 -9.14 16.00
CA ASP A 83 -5.94 -7.96 16.44
C ASP A 83 -5.64 -7.65 17.93
N SER A 84 -4.36 -7.51 18.28
CA SER A 84 -3.95 -7.06 19.61
C SER A 84 -4.29 -5.58 19.80
N ASP A 85 -5.01 -5.26 20.88
CA ASP A 85 -5.32 -3.89 21.33
C ASP A 85 -4.07 -3.11 21.80
N GLU A 86 -2.88 -3.71 21.71
CA GLU A 86 -1.60 -3.16 22.19
C GLU A 86 -0.82 -2.43 21.08
N CYS A 87 -1.46 -1.48 20.41
CA CYS A 87 -0.71 -0.44 19.72
C CYS A 87 -0.61 0.74 20.68
N ASP A 88 0.32 0.68 21.64
CA ASP A 88 0.64 1.83 22.49
C ASP A 88 1.17 2.95 21.57
N PRO A 89 0.42 4.05 21.38
CA PRO A 89 0.87 5.15 20.53
C PRO A 89 2.11 5.88 21.11
N TYR A 90 2.54 5.52 22.32
CA TYR A 90 3.74 6.02 23.00
C TYR A 90 4.88 4.99 23.05
N GLY A 91 4.74 3.82 22.40
CA GLY A 91 5.79 2.82 22.32
C GLY A 91 7.03 3.33 21.57
N PRO A 92 8.26 2.96 21.99
CA PRO A 92 9.47 3.39 21.32
C PRO A 92 9.51 2.88 19.88
N LEU A 93 9.84 3.77 18.94
CA LEU A 93 10.04 3.42 17.53
C LEU A 93 11.33 2.62 17.39
N ASP A 94 11.23 1.30 17.36
CA ASP A 94 12.35 0.44 17.02
C ASP A 94 12.69 0.58 15.53
N TYR A 95 13.78 1.29 15.25
CA TYR A 95 14.42 1.29 13.94
C TYR A 95 15.40 0.11 13.88
N ARG A 96 15.00 -0.99 13.25
CA ARG A 96 15.91 -2.05 12.79
C ARG A 96 15.79 -2.25 11.29
#